data_AF-A0A8C5BJM2-F1
#
_entry.id   AF-A0A8C5BJM2-F1
#
_cell.length_a   1.000
_cell.length_b   1.000
_cell.length_c   1.000
_cell.angle_alpha   90.00
_cell.angle_beta   90.00
_cell.angle_gamma   90.00
#
_symmetry.space_group_name_H-M   'P 1'
#
loop_
_entity.id
_entity.type
_entity.pdbx_description
1 polymer ?
#
loop_
_entity_poly.entity_id
_entity_poly.type
_entity_poly.pdbx_seq_one_letter_code
_entity_poly.pdbx_strand_id
1 'polypeptide(L)'
;MTYLLSGYRAVSLESEVKPGANGSALFVKTPYSLRGSVGVLTYDLSLYGSLTTEKMAVMFFVPFNFNFYENWFAVGVFSSKIKCDDELYHEMYYNNSSCFVRGKAKDGTLTYQHEDFVIEASMSDTYNAILNVKVKEKVEAWVELVKWKVKNRHFVIDQ
;
A
#
# COMPACT_ATOMS: atom_id res chain seq x y z
N MET A 1 6.94 -6.11 -10.18
CA MET A 1 8.04 -7.10 -9.97
C MET A 1 7.94 -7.71 -8.58
N THR A 2 8.70 -8.75 -8.26
CA THR A 2 8.74 -9.37 -6.92
C THR A 2 10.17 -9.71 -6.54
N TYR A 3 10.54 -9.39 -5.30
CA TYR A 3 11.72 -9.90 -4.63
C TYR A 3 11.28 -10.67 -3.37
N LEU A 4 11.84 -11.86 -3.16
CA LEU A 4 11.58 -12.69 -1.98
C LEU A 4 12.89 -12.93 -1.24
N LEU A 5 12.97 -12.41 -0.01
CA LEU A 5 14.04 -12.73 0.93
C LEU A 5 13.88 -14.17 1.46
N SER A 6 12.63 -14.65 1.57
CA SER A 6 12.34 -16.04 1.94
C SER A 6 11.05 -16.57 1.33
N GLY A 7 11.06 -17.87 1.03
CA GLY A 7 9.98 -18.54 0.33
C GLY A 7 10.13 -18.47 -1.19
N TYR A 8 9.05 -18.81 -1.88
CA TYR A 8 8.96 -18.79 -3.33
C TYR A 8 7.56 -18.35 -3.77
N ARG A 9 7.45 -17.93 -5.02
CA ARG A 9 6.19 -17.53 -5.64
C ARG A 9 5.50 -18.76 -6.23
N ALA A 10 4.33 -19.11 -5.72
CA ALA A 10 3.51 -20.21 -6.24
C ALA A 10 2.56 -19.74 -7.34
N VAL A 11 2.03 -18.51 -7.22
CA VAL A 11 1.21 -17.86 -8.25
C VAL A 11 1.81 -16.49 -8.56
N SER A 12 2.03 -16.23 -9.84
CA SER A 12 2.60 -14.96 -10.32
C SER A 12 1.61 -13.80 -10.18
N LEU A 13 2.14 -12.61 -9.91
CA LEU A 13 1.38 -11.37 -9.98
C LEU A 13 0.88 -11.15 -11.41
N GLU A 14 -0.35 -10.66 -11.53
CA GLU A 14 -0.86 -10.15 -12.79
C GLU A 14 0.05 -9.02 -13.30
N SER A 15 0.35 -9.03 -14.60
CA SER A 15 1.24 -8.05 -15.22
C SER A 15 0.66 -6.63 -15.18
N GLU A 16 -0.67 -6.52 -15.19
CA GLU A 16 -1.40 -5.27 -15.14
C GLU A 16 -2.73 -5.51 -14.42
N VAL A 17 -3.09 -4.62 -13.50
CA VAL A 17 -4.41 -4.62 -12.83
C VAL A 17 -5.08 -3.31 -13.19
N LYS A 18 -6.18 -3.39 -13.94
CA LYS A 18 -6.92 -2.20 -14.40
C LYS A 18 -7.76 -1.60 -13.26
N PRO A 19 -8.08 -0.29 -13.31
CA PRO A 19 -9.03 0.31 -12.38
C PRO A 19 -10.35 -0.48 -12.33
N GLY A 20 -10.80 -0.84 -11.12
CA GLY A 20 -12.01 -1.64 -10.90
C GLY A 20 -11.83 -3.16 -11.05
N ALA A 21 -10.65 -3.63 -11.47
CA ALA A 21 -10.30 -5.05 -11.45
C ALA A 21 -9.56 -5.43 -10.15
N ASN A 22 -9.50 -6.73 -9.88
CA ASN A 22 -8.74 -7.30 -8.77
C ASN A 22 -7.69 -8.26 -9.32
N GLY A 23 -6.48 -8.19 -8.79
CA GLY A 23 -5.43 -9.17 -9.02
C GLY A 23 -5.10 -9.96 -7.75
N SER A 24 -4.43 -11.09 -7.90
CA SER A 24 -3.96 -11.89 -6.76
C SER A 24 -2.59 -12.51 -7.02
N ALA A 25 -1.91 -12.88 -5.95
CA ALA A 25 -0.63 -13.58 -5.98
C ALA A 25 -0.50 -14.49 -4.76
N LEU A 26 0.34 -15.51 -4.85
CA LEU A 26 0.57 -16.45 -3.76
C LEU A 26 2.07 -16.65 -3.53
N PHE A 27 2.49 -16.37 -2.30
CA PHE A 27 3.84 -16.57 -1.81
C PHE A 27 3.83 -17.62 -0.70
N VAL A 28 4.73 -18.58 -0.78
CA VAL A 28 4.75 -19.75 0.11
C VAL A 28 6.15 -19.90 0.67
N LYS A 29 6.27 -20.27 1.95
CA LYS A 29 7.57 -20.59 2.55
C LYS A 29 8.22 -21.78 1.85
N THR A 30 9.54 -21.86 1.87
CA THR A 30 10.25 -23.04 1.36
C THR A 30 9.92 -24.26 2.23
N PRO A 31 9.60 -25.43 1.66
CA PRO A 31 9.41 -26.66 2.41
C PRO A 31 10.66 -27.01 3.24
N TYR A 32 10.46 -27.62 4.41
CA TYR A 32 11.53 -28.03 5.34
C TYR A 32 12.48 -26.92 5.84
N SER A 33 12.14 -25.65 5.57
CA SER A 33 12.83 -24.48 6.12
C SER A 33 12.15 -23.98 7.39
N LEU A 34 12.95 -23.50 8.34
CA LEU A 34 12.52 -22.77 9.54
C LEU A 34 12.31 -21.27 9.28
N ARG A 35 12.24 -20.86 8.01
CA ARG A 35 11.92 -19.49 7.59
C ARG A 35 10.50 -19.41 7.05
N GLY A 36 9.89 -18.24 7.20
CA GLY A 36 8.54 -17.97 6.73
C GLY A 36 8.50 -17.50 5.26
N SER A 37 7.56 -16.62 4.93
CA SER A 37 7.46 -16.00 3.60
C SER A 37 7.62 -14.50 3.73
N VAL A 38 8.63 -13.96 3.05
CA VAL A 38 9.12 -12.60 3.29
C VAL A 38 9.57 -12.00 1.97
N GLY A 39 9.10 -10.79 1.67
CA GLY A 39 9.52 -10.10 0.46
C GLY A 39 8.85 -8.76 0.24
N VAL A 40 9.13 -8.22 -0.94
CA VAL A 40 8.55 -6.98 -1.45
C VAL A 40 8.13 -7.17 -2.90
N LEU A 41 7.02 -6.57 -3.29
CA LEU A 41 6.57 -6.52 -4.66
C LEU A 41 6.30 -5.07 -5.06
N THR A 42 6.41 -4.81 -6.35
CA THR A 42 6.15 -3.48 -6.92
C THR A 42 5.18 -3.53 -8.08
N TYR A 43 4.37 -2.49 -8.19
CA TYR A 43 3.52 -2.20 -9.34
C TYR A 43 3.84 -0.80 -9.85
N ASP A 44 3.92 -0.66 -11.17
CA ASP A 44 3.95 0.65 -11.78
C ASP A 44 2.56 1.29 -11.66
N LEU A 45 2.51 2.49 -11.11
CA LEU A 45 1.32 3.32 -11.06
C LEU A 45 1.40 4.33 -12.20
N SER A 46 0.41 4.30 -13.07
CA SER A 46 0.19 5.31 -14.11
C SER A 46 -1.22 5.87 -13.98
N LEU A 47 -1.31 7.19 -13.87
CA LEU A 47 -2.58 7.89 -14.01
C LEU A 47 -2.90 8.03 -15.49
N TYR A 48 -4.19 7.91 -15.82
CA TYR A 48 -4.64 8.12 -17.18
C TYR A 48 -4.32 9.56 -17.63
N GLY A 49 -3.52 9.69 -18.69
CA GLY A 49 -3.10 10.99 -19.21
C GLY A 49 -1.87 11.60 -18.53
N SER A 50 -1.30 10.95 -17.50
CA SER A 50 -0.02 11.39 -16.92
C SER A 50 1.17 10.84 -17.70
N LEU A 51 2.21 11.68 -17.84
CA LEU A 51 3.51 11.29 -18.38
C LEU A 51 4.45 10.74 -17.29
N THR A 52 4.06 10.86 -16.01
CA THR A 52 4.84 10.36 -14.88
C THR A 52 4.38 8.97 -14.49
N THR A 53 5.35 8.07 -14.34
CA THR A 53 5.15 6.75 -13.73
C THR A 53 5.84 6.74 -12.37
N GLU A 54 5.14 6.25 -11.37
CA GLU A 54 5.66 5.96 -10.05
C GLU A 54 5.55 4.47 -9.76
N LYS A 55 6.14 4.01 -8.66
CA LYS A 55 6.06 2.61 -8.24
C LYS A 55 5.38 2.52 -6.89
N MET A 56 4.26 1.80 -6.83
CA MET A 56 3.77 1.27 -5.57
C MET A 56 4.70 0.14 -5.13
N ALA A 57 5.07 0.13 -3.86
CA ALA A 57 5.72 -1.02 -3.24
C ALA A 57 4.87 -1.57 -2.09
N VAL A 58 4.84 -2.89 -1.99
CA VAL A 58 4.14 -3.63 -0.94
C VAL A 58 5.11 -4.63 -0.33
N MET A 59 5.43 -4.45 0.95
CA MET A 59 6.30 -5.35 1.71
C MET A 59 5.44 -6.22 2.62
N PHE A 60 5.81 -7.49 2.75
CA PHE A 60 5.22 -8.40 3.71
C PHE A 60 6.30 -9.26 4.40
N PHE A 61 6.04 -9.54 5.67
CA PHE A 61 6.84 -10.42 6.50
C PHE A 61 5.89 -11.33 7.28
N VAL A 62 5.89 -12.62 6.94
CA VAL A 62 5.20 -13.68 7.68
C VAL A 62 6.26 -14.60 8.26
N PRO A 63 6.49 -14.63 9.58
CA PRO A 63 7.52 -15.45 10.19
C PRO A 63 7.12 -16.92 10.22
N PHE A 64 8.09 -17.81 10.42
CA PHE A 64 7.84 -19.22 10.68
C PHE A 64 7.36 -19.47 12.13
N ASN A 65 7.75 -18.62 13.07
CA ASN A 65 7.48 -18.84 14.49
C ASN A 65 6.89 -17.57 15.13
N PHE A 66 5.61 -17.63 15.47
CA PHE A 66 4.87 -16.52 16.05
C PHE A 66 5.12 -16.33 17.55
N ASN A 67 5.83 -17.25 18.21
CA ASN A 67 6.21 -17.08 19.61
C ASN A 67 7.28 -15.98 19.79
N PHE A 68 8.04 -15.67 18.73
CA PHE A 68 9.12 -14.69 18.76
C PHE A 68 8.91 -13.50 17.83
N TYR A 69 8.02 -13.65 16.84
CA TYR A 69 7.85 -12.68 15.76
C TYR A 69 6.37 -12.49 15.45
N GLU A 70 6.06 -11.38 14.79
CA GLU A 70 4.70 -11.00 14.41
C GLU A 70 4.66 -10.76 12.90
N ASN A 71 3.47 -10.80 12.31
CA ASN A 71 3.32 -10.40 10.91
C ASN A 71 3.52 -8.89 10.77
N TRP A 72 4.31 -8.48 9.78
CA TRP A 72 4.50 -7.08 9.41
C TRP A 72 4.20 -6.87 7.93
N PHE A 73 3.71 -5.68 7.62
CA PHE A 73 3.50 -5.26 6.25
C PHE A 73 3.69 -3.75 6.11
N ALA A 74 3.99 -3.33 4.89
CA ALA A 74 4.10 -1.92 4.56
C ALA A 74 3.63 -1.65 3.13
N VAL A 75 3.14 -0.44 2.90
CA VAL A 75 2.75 0.06 1.58
C VAL A 75 3.24 1.48 1.40
N GLY A 76 3.62 1.83 0.17
CA GLY A 76 4.15 3.15 -0.15
C GLY A 76 4.28 3.40 -1.64
N VAL A 77 4.63 4.63 -1.98
CA VAL A 77 4.88 5.09 -3.35
C VAL A 77 6.31 5.62 -3.45
N PHE A 78 6.99 5.23 -4.50
CA PHE A 78 8.39 5.52 -4.74
C PHE A 78 8.58 6.01 -6.18
N SER A 79 9.71 6.67 -6.44
CA SER A 79 10.13 6.98 -7.80
C SER A 79 10.16 5.73 -8.68
N SER A 80 9.79 5.86 -9.96
CA SER A 80 9.87 4.77 -10.96
C SER A 80 11.26 4.16 -11.13
N LYS A 81 12.31 4.79 -10.61
CA LYS A 81 13.68 4.25 -10.62
C LYS A 81 13.94 3.22 -9.51
N ILE A 82 13.05 3.09 -8.52
CA ILE A 82 13.26 2.15 -7.43
C ILE A 82 13.28 0.72 -7.96
N LYS A 83 14.27 -0.06 -7.51
CA LYS A 83 14.39 -1.47 -7.84
C LYS A 83 13.56 -2.30 -6.87
N CYS A 84 13.05 -3.43 -7.35
CA CYS A 84 12.38 -4.41 -6.50
C CYS A 84 13.41 -5.46 -6.08
N ASP A 85 14.11 -5.19 -4.99
CA ASP A 85 15.24 -5.99 -4.52
C ASP A 85 15.37 -5.98 -2.98
N ASP A 86 16.49 -6.53 -2.51
CA ASP A 86 16.81 -6.64 -1.09
C ASP A 86 16.94 -5.28 -0.38
N GLU A 87 17.47 -4.28 -1.08
CA GLU A 87 17.63 -2.92 -0.52
C GLU A 87 16.26 -2.31 -0.25
N LEU A 88 15.32 -2.42 -1.19
CA LEU A 88 13.96 -1.93 -0.98
C LEU A 88 13.25 -2.67 0.16
N TYR A 89 13.43 -4.00 0.26
CA TYR A 89 12.88 -4.75 1.38
C TYR A 89 13.42 -4.25 2.72
N HIS A 90 14.74 -4.09 2.85
CA HIS A 90 15.38 -3.62 4.07
C HIS A 90 14.96 -2.19 4.43
N GLU A 91 14.86 -1.30 3.44
CA GLU A 91 14.36 0.05 3.63
C GLU A 91 12.95 0.04 4.23
N MET A 92 12.02 -0.70 3.63
CA MET A 92 10.63 -0.77 4.11
C MET A 92 10.50 -1.47 5.47
N TYR A 93 11.33 -2.47 5.76
CA TYR A 93 11.22 -3.26 6.99
C TYR A 93 11.94 -2.66 8.21
N TYR A 94 13.10 -2.02 8.02
CA TYR A 94 13.93 -1.53 9.14
C TYR A 94 13.86 -0.02 9.32
N ASN A 95 13.68 0.76 8.25
CA ASN A 95 13.76 2.21 8.32
C ASN A 95 12.37 2.85 8.44
N ASN A 96 12.35 4.16 8.67
CA ASN A 96 11.14 4.97 8.62
C ASN A 96 11.35 6.04 7.56
N SER A 97 10.38 6.22 6.68
CA SER A 97 10.42 7.20 5.59
C SER A 97 9.03 7.77 5.37
N SER A 98 8.94 8.97 4.80
CA SER A 98 7.67 9.53 4.34
C SER A 98 7.11 8.81 3.11
N CYS A 99 7.91 7.98 2.42
CA CYS A 99 7.50 7.29 1.20
C CYS A 99 6.63 6.05 1.45
N PHE A 100 6.52 5.58 2.70
CA PHE A 100 5.72 4.40 3.05
C PHE A 100 5.22 4.46 4.49
N VAL A 101 4.21 3.64 4.78
CA VAL A 101 3.77 3.32 6.14
C VAL A 101 3.98 1.84 6.41
N ARG A 102 4.44 1.50 7.62
CA ARG A 102 4.65 0.12 8.08
C ARG A 102 3.90 -0.10 9.39
N GLY A 103 3.35 -1.30 9.57
CA GLY A 103 2.76 -1.73 10.83
C GLY A 103 2.67 -3.24 10.97
N LYS A 104 2.26 -3.68 12.17
CA LYS A 104 1.98 -5.08 12.44
C LYS A 104 0.59 -5.44 11.91
N ALA A 105 0.41 -6.67 11.46
CA ALA A 105 -0.89 -7.17 11.00
C ALA A 105 -1.99 -7.00 12.07
N LYS A 106 -1.66 -7.28 13.33
CA LYS A 106 -2.59 -7.16 14.47
C LYS A 106 -3.05 -5.74 14.78
N ASP A 107 -2.33 -4.72 14.32
CA ASP A 107 -2.62 -3.32 14.60
C ASP A 107 -3.67 -2.75 13.61
N GLY A 108 -4.11 -3.55 12.64
CA GLY A 108 -5.24 -3.22 11.77
C GLY A 108 -4.83 -2.70 10.39
N THR A 109 -5.55 -1.69 9.91
CA THR A 109 -5.40 -1.18 8.53
C THR A 109 -4.39 -0.02 8.49
N LEU A 110 -3.47 -0.09 7.53
CA LEU A 110 -2.58 1.02 7.17
C LEU A 110 -3.24 1.91 6.10
N THR A 111 -3.00 3.21 6.18
CA THR A 111 -3.41 4.17 5.16
C THR A 111 -2.22 5.05 4.79
N TYR A 112 -1.78 4.94 3.53
CA TYR A 112 -0.76 5.81 2.93
C TYR A 112 -1.43 6.88 2.09
N GLN A 113 -1.04 8.14 2.30
CA GLN A 113 -1.56 9.30 1.59
C GLN A 113 -0.50 9.79 0.59
N HIS A 114 -0.82 9.70 -0.70
CA HIS A 114 -0.05 10.31 -1.79
C HIS A 114 -0.78 11.54 -2.34
N GLU A 115 -0.15 12.33 -3.21
CA GLU A 115 -0.79 13.48 -3.87
C GLU A 115 -2.01 13.03 -4.68
N ASP A 116 -1.82 12.02 -5.54
CA ASP A 116 -2.88 11.53 -6.44
C ASP A 116 -3.62 10.29 -5.96
N PHE A 117 -3.14 9.63 -4.90
CA PHE A 117 -3.65 8.32 -4.48
C PHE A 117 -3.82 8.20 -2.97
N VAL A 118 -4.73 7.31 -2.58
CA VAL A 118 -4.80 6.74 -1.23
C VAL A 118 -4.60 5.23 -1.35
N ILE A 119 -3.66 4.69 -0.59
CA ILE A 119 -3.44 3.24 -0.50
C ILE A 119 -3.86 2.78 0.89
N GLU A 120 -4.85 1.91 0.95
CA GLU A 120 -5.29 1.23 2.16
C GLU A 120 -4.80 -0.21 2.12
N ALA A 121 -4.20 -0.70 3.20
CA ALA A 121 -3.73 -2.08 3.27
C ALA A 121 -4.06 -2.70 4.62
N SER A 122 -4.43 -3.99 4.62
CA SER A 122 -4.66 -4.76 5.84
C SER A 122 -4.15 -6.17 5.68
N MET A 123 -3.67 -6.76 6.77
CA MET A 123 -3.12 -8.10 6.77
C MET A 123 -3.71 -8.90 7.93
N SER A 124 -4.09 -10.15 7.69
CA SER A 124 -4.49 -11.04 8.80
C SER A 124 -3.26 -11.49 9.60
N ASP A 125 -3.35 -11.49 10.93
CA ASP A 125 -2.27 -11.93 11.81
C ASP A 125 -2.28 -13.46 12.03
N THR A 126 -2.02 -14.22 10.96
CA THR A 126 -1.97 -15.69 10.99
C THR A 126 -0.85 -16.24 10.12
N TYR A 127 -0.54 -17.54 10.25
CA TYR A 127 0.42 -18.24 9.39
C TYR A 127 0.02 -18.26 7.91
N ASN A 128 -1.28 -18.28 7.62
CA ASN A 128 -1.83 -18.21 6.27
C ASN A 128 -2.35 -16.79 6.02
N ALA A 129 -1.42 -15.84 5.98
CA ALA A 129 -1.79 -14.43 5.96
C ALA A 129 -2.42 -14.01 4.62
N ILE A 130 -3.51 -13.25 4.70
CA ILE A 130 -4.12 -12.56 3.58
C ILE A 130 -3.79 -11.07 3.71
N LEU A 131 -3.05 -10.54 2.74
CA LEU A 131 -2.74 -9.12 2.61
C LEU A 131 -3.62 -8.50 1.51
N ASN A 132 -4.53 -7.63 1.92
CA ASN A 132 -5.39 -6.88 1.00
C ASN A 132 -4.80 -5.48 0.81
N VAL A 133 -4.67 -5.05 -0.44
CA VAL A 133 -4.23 -3.70 -0.79
C VAL A 133 -5.27 -3.08 -1.72
N LYS A 134 -5.74 -1.90 -1.38
CA LYS A 134 -6.71 -1.12 -2.15
C LYS A 134 -6.10 0.22 -2.51
N VAL A 135 -6.03 0.50 -3.81
CA VAL A 135 -5.59 1.79 -4.33
C VAL A 135 -6.82 2.58 -4.77
N LYS A 136 -6.91 3.83 -4.35
CA LYS A 136 -7.96 4.77 -4.75
C LYS A 136 -7.29 6.00 -5.34
N GLU A 137 -7.71 6.41 -6.53
CA GLU A 137 -7.36 7.71 -7.08
C GLU A 137 -8.07 8.82 -6.28
N LYS A 138 -7.35 9.90 -5.99
CA LYS A 138 -7.92 11.12 -5.44
C LYS A 138 -8.49 11.92 -6.60
N VAL A 139 -9.79 11.83 -6.78
CA VAL A 139 -10.48 12.74 -7.68
C VAL A 139 -10.60 14.08 -6.96
N GLU A 140 -9.92 15.11 -7.44
CA GLU A 140 -10.28 16.50 -7.12
C GLU A 140 -11.67 16.77 -7.70
N ALA A 141 -12.70 16.45 -6.95
CA ALA A 141 -14.00 17.03 -7.19
C ALA A 141 -13.87 18.51 -6.84
N TRP A 142 -13.93 19.39 -7.83
CA TRP A 142 -14.34 20.77 -7.60
C TRP A 142 -15.71 20.71 -6.92
N VAL A 143 -15.73 20.78 -5.60
CA VAL A 143 -16.94 21.14 -4.89
C VAL A 143 -17.14 22.61 -5.23
N GLU A 144 -18.01 22.90 -6.19
CA GLU A 144 -18.70 24.19 -6.15
C GLU A 144 -19.37 24.26 -4.78
N LEU A 145 -18.74 24.97 -3.85
CA LEU A 145 -19.41 25.48 -2.68
C LEU A 145 -20.45 26.47 -3.20
N VAL A 146 -21.62 25.95 -3.57
CA VAL A 146 -22.79 26.78 -3.85
C VAL A 146 -23.09 27.57 -2.58
N LYS A 147 -22.76 28.86 -2.63
CA LYS A 147 -23.03 29.83 -1.56
C LYS A 147 -24.54 29.92 -1.36
N TRP A 148 -25.01 29.65 -0.15
CA TRP A 148 -26.35 30.07 0.27
C TRP A 148 -26.26 31.24 1.25
N LYS A 149 -27.05 32.27 0.95
CA LYS A 149 -27.21 33.49 1.74
C LYS A 149 -28.52 33.36 2.51
N VAL A 150 -28.48 33.27 3.83
CA VAL A 150 -29.68 33.34 4.66
C VAL A 150 -29.91 34.79 5.08
N LYS A 151 -31.04 35.35 4.66
CA LYS A 151 -31.61 36.59 5.23
C LYS A 151 -32.84 36.23 6.04
N ASN A 152 -32.86 36.60 7.32
CA ASN A 152 -34.08 37.05 7.98
C ASN A 152 -33.76 37.94 9.20
N ARG A 153 -34.06 39.24 9.05
CA ARG A 153 -34.31 40.29 10.05
C ARG A 153 -33.24 40.44 11.16
N HIS A 154 -32.27 41.35 11.10
CA HIS A 154 -32.41 42.82 11.09
C HIS A 154 -31.15 43.47 10.48
N PHE A 155 -31.33 44.56 9.75
CA PHE A 155 -30.24 45.42 9.27
C PHE A 155 -29.96 46.52 10.30
N VAL A 156 -28.70 46.70 10.66
CA VAL A 156 -28.10 48.01 11.02
C VAL A 156 -26.71 48.04 10.39
N ILE A 157 -26.44 49.07 9.59
CA ILE A 157 -25.09 49.48 9.18
C ILE A 157 -24.96 50.90 9.70
N ASP A 158 -24.08 51.13 10.67
CA ASP A 158 -23.65 52.47 11.04
C ASP A 158 -22.71 53.00 9.94
N GLN A 159 -22.89 54.28 9.60
CA GLN A 159 -22.14 55.01 8.57
C GLN A 159 -20.68 55.25 8.95
#